data_AF-A0A9C8I5D3-F1
#
_entry.id   AF-A0A9C8I5D3-F1
#
_cell.length_a   1.000
_cell.length_b   1.000
_cell.length_c   1.000
_cell.angle_alpha   90.00
_cell.angle_beta   90.00
_cell.angle_gamma   90.00
#
_symmetry.space_group_name_H-M   'P 1'
#
loop_
_entity.id
_entity.type
_entity.pdbx_description
1 polymer ?
#
loop_
_entity_poly.entity_id
_entity_poly.type
_entity_poly.pdbx_seq_one_letter_code
_entity_poly.pdbx_strand_id
1 'polypeptide(L)' 'VKDLEDTINATDCDVVVIGTPIDLRRLININKPSVRVRYDLQVTSSPGLDELIATRLNQLVL' A
#
# COMPACT_ATOMS: atom_id res chain seq x y z
N VAL A 1 -9.97 14.54 6.28
CA VAL A 1 -9.20 14.54 5.01
C VAL A 1 -8.42 15.84 4.84
N LYS A 2 -9.06 17.01 5.03
CA LYS A 2 -8.39 18.33 4.98
C LYS A 2 -7.15 18.46 5.87
N ASP A 3 -7.22 17.95 7.10
CA ASP A 3 -6.08 17.96 8.04
C ASP A 3 -4.81 17.25 7.50
N LEU A 4 -4.96 16.13 6.80
CA LEU A 4 -3.85 15.43 6.15
C LEU A 4 -3.28 16.24 4.98
N GLU A 5 -4.15 16.90 4.20
CA GLU A 5 -3.73 17.79 3.11
C GLU A 5 -2.89 18.95 3.66
N ASP A 6 -3.38 19.62 4.70
CA ASP A 6 -2.72 20.76 5.33
C ASP A 6 -1.38 20.32 5.95
N THR A 7 -1.35 19.17 6.63
CA THR A 7 -0.12 18.59 7.21
C THR A 7 0.94 18.29 6.14
N ILE A 8 0.56 17.64 5.03
CA ILE A 8 1.49 17.33 3.93
C ILE A 8 2.00 18.62 3.28
N ASN A 9 1.12 19.59 3.05
CA ASN A 9 1.47 20.85 2.40
C ASN A 9 2.33 21.76 3.30
N ALA A 10 2.22 21.66 4.63
CA ALA A 10 3.05 22.38 5.59
C ALA A 10 4.42 21.72 5.87
N THR A 11 4.58 20.43 5.54
CA THR A 11 5.86 19.72 5.75
C THR A 11 6.96 20.28 4.85
N ASP A 12 8.14 20.56 5.40
CA ASP A 12 9.32 20.99 4.63
C ASP A 12 10.00 19.77 3.98
N CYS A 13 9.75 19.56 2.69
CA CYS A 13 10.30 18.47 1.92
C CYS A 13 10.28 18.75 0.41
N ASP A 14 11.21 18.12 -0.33
CA ASP A 14 11.30 18.27 -1.79
C ASP A 14 10.27 17.41 -2.55
N VAL A 15 9.87 16.26 -1.98
CA VAL A 15 9.01 15.27 -2.63
C VAL A 15 8.16 14.50 -1.63
N VAL A 16 6.92 14.17 -2.03
CA VAL A 16 6.02 13.30 -1.26
C VAL A 16 5.96 11.91 -1.89
N VAL A 17 6.34 10.89 -1.11
CA VAL A 17 6.24 9.48 -1.51
C VAL A 17 4.97 8.87 -0.93
N ILE A 18 4.01 8.54 -1.80
CA ILE A 18 2.74 7.92 -1.42
C ILE A 18 2.97 6.40 -1.30
N GLY A 19 3.18 5.96 -0.06
CA GLY A 19 3.37 4.55 0.31
C GLY A 19 2.07 3.81 0.66
N THR A 20 0.91 4.27 0.20
CA THR A 20 -0.37 3.61 0.46
C THR A 20 -0.88 2.92 -0.81
N PRO A 21 -1.70 1.85 -0.68
CA PRO A 21 -2.29 1.18 -1.85
C PRO A 21 -3.20 2.09 -2.67
N ILE A 22 -3.79 3.12 -2.06
CA ILE A 22 -4.62 4.12 -2.75
C ILE A 22 -3.75 5.29 -3.25
N ASP A 23 -4.10 5.85 -4.41
CA ASP A 23 -3.48 7.10 -4.86
C ASP A 23 -4.12 8.29 -4.12
N LEU A 24 -3.43 8.82 -3.10
CA LEU A 24 -3.93 9.94 -2.29
C LEU A 24 -4.22 11.21 -3.11
N ARG A 25 -3.59 11.38 -4.28
CA ARG A 25 -3.84 12.52 -5.19
C ARG A 25 -5.27 12.52 -5.77
N ARG A 26 -6.00 11.42 -5.63
CA ARG A 26 -7.42 11.32 -6.00
C ARG A 26 -8.36 11.89 -4.93
N LEU A 27 -7.86 12.17 -3.73
CA LEU A 27 -8.64 12.59 -2.57
C LEU A 27 -8.24 13.97 -2.01
N ILE A 28 -6.97 14.36 -2.16
CA ILE A 28 -6.42 15.62 -1.65
C ILE A 28 -5.49 16.28 -2.66
N ASN A 29 -5.30 17.59 -2.52
CA ASN A 29 -4.37 18.38 -3.32
C ASN A 29 -3.00 18.48 -2.62
N ILE A 30 -1.99 17.81 -3.19
CA ILE A 30 -0.61 17.87 -2.74
C ILE A 30 0.13 18.88 -3.61
N ASN A 31 0.56 20.01 -3.02
CA ASN A 31 1.20 21.12 -3.75
C ASN A 31 2.70 20.91 -4.04
N LYS A 32 3.22 19.72 -3.73
CA LYS A 32 4.61 19.31 -3.94
C LYS A 32 4.72 18.21 -4.98
N PRO A 33 5.89 18.03 -5.64
CA PRO A 33 6.16 16.85 -6.45
C PRO A 33 5.82 15.57 -5.68
N SER A 34 5.06 14.67 -6.31
CA SER A 34 4.55 13.48 -5.63
C SER A 34 4.61 12.24 -6.52
N VAL A 35 5.07 11.13 -5.93
CA VAL A 35 5.18 9.84 -6.59
C VAL A 35 4.46 8.77 -5.77
N ARG A 36 3.75 7.88 -6.43
CA ARG A 36 3.13 6.71 -5.80
C ARG A 36 4.04 5.51 -5.98
N VAL A 37 4.38 4.87 -4.86
CA VAL A 37 5.13 3.61 -4.87
C VAL A 37 4.17 2.45 -4.66
N ARG A 38 4.55 1.28 -5.18
CA ARG A 38 3.84 0.02 -4.94
C ARG A 38 4.81 -0.89 -4.21
N TYR A 39 4.28 -1.63 -3.25
CA TYR A 39 4.97 -2.68 -2.54
C TYR A 39 4.11 -3.92 -2.61
N ASP A 40 4.77 -5.07 -2.52
CA ASP A 40 4.11 -6.36 -2.44
C ASP A 40 4.64 -7.10 -1.21
N LEU A 41 3.82 -8.00 -0.66
CA LEU A 41 4.21 -8.84 0.45
C LEU A 41 5.14 -9.93 -0.07
N GLN A 42 6.36 -9.97 0.46
CA GLN A 42 7.26 -11.10 0.22
C GLN A 42 7.18 -12.08 1.39
N VAL A 43 6.68 -13.28 1.12
CA VAL A 43 6.65 -14.36 2.11
C VAL A 43 8.07 -14.91 2.30
N THR A 44 8.58 -14.87 3.53
CA THR A 44 9.96 -15.26 3.86
C THR A 44 10.07 -16.64 4.51
N SER A 45 8.93 -17.27 4.84
CA SER A 45 8.88 -18.57 5.51
C SER A 45 7.84 -19.47 4.85
N SER A 46 8.06 -20.79 4.97
CA SER A 46 7.17 -21.82 4.42
C SER A 46 6.55 -22.67 5.55
N PRO A 47 5.32 -23.20 5.37
CA PRO A 47 4.47 -23.03 4.19
C PRO A 47 3.83 -21.64 4.11
N GLY A 48 3.73 -21.11 2.90
CA GLY A 48 3.07 -19.83 2.64
C GLY A 48 1.54 -19.94 2.71
N LEU A 49 0.84 -18.79 2.75
CA LEU A 49 -0.63 -18.78 2.75
C LEU A 49 -1.21 -19.45 1.50
N ASP A 50 -0.58 -19.26 0.35
CA ASP A 50 -0.90 -19.90 -0.92
C ASP A 50 -0.83 -21.43 -0.82
N GLU A 51 0.21 -21.97 -0.20
CA GLU A 51 0.39 -23.41 0.01
C GLU A 51 -0.65 -23.97 0.98
N LEU A 52 -0.93 -23.25 2.07
CA LEU A 52 -1.96 -23.64 3.04
C LEU A 52 -3.36 -23.66 2.42
N ILE A 53 -3.69 -22.64 1.60
CA ILE A 53 -4.97 -22.58 0.89
C ILE A 53 -5.06 -23.73 -0.11
N ALA A 54 -4.03 -23.97 -0.91
CA ALA A 54 -4.00 -25.07 -1.88
C ALA A 54 -4.20 -26.43 -1.18
N THR A 55 -3.49 -26.66 -0.08
CA THR A 55 -3.61 -27.87 0.74
C THR A 55 -5.04 -28.04 1.25
N ARG A 56 -5.64 -26.97 1.77
CA ARG A 56 -6.99 -27.04 2.34
C ARG A 56 -8.05 -27.28 1.27
N LEU A 57 -7.94 -26.63 0.12
CA LEU A 57 -8.89 -26.83 -0.98
C LEU A 57 -8.83 -28.25 -1.53
N ASN A 58 -7.62 -28.82 -1.71
CA ASN A 58 -7.47 -30.19 -2.17
C ASN A 58 -8.13 -31.21 -1.22
N GLN A 59 -8.07 -30.98 0.09
CA GLN A 59 -8.72 -31.83 1.09
C GLN A 59 -10.25 -31.74 1.11
N LEU A 60 -10.85 -30.71 0.51
CA LEU A 60 -12.31 -30.51 0.50
C LEU A 60 -12.98 -31.11 -0.75
N VAL A 61 -12.20 -31.46 -1.78
CA VAL A 61 -12.69 -32.00 -3.06
C VAL A 61 -12.49 -33.54 -3.14
N LEU A 62 -11.97 -34.16 -2.08
CA LEU A 62 -11.91 -35.60 -1.83
C LEU A 62 -12.89 -35.98 -0.72
#